data_AF-A0A419DH01-F1
#
_entry.id   AF-A0A419DH01-F1
#
_cell.length_a   1.000
_cell.length_b   1.000
_cell.length_c   1.000
_cell.angle_alpha   90.00
_cell.angle_beta   90.00
_cell.angle_gamma   90.00
#
_symmetry.space_group_name_H-M   'P 1'
#
loop_
_entity.id
_entity.type
_entity.pdbx_description
1 polymer ?
#
loop_
_entity_poly.entity_id
_entity_poly.type
_entity_poly.pdbx_seq_one_letter_code
_entity_poly.pdbx_strand_id
1 'polypeptide(L)' 'MEPVKDAKKVKKMFAQGQPFIVDIPSGYKYSMVAFCPKDGSYASVAQIEKSGQSLSRVVFQCSSCSDEFEVSQDEIHIF' A
#
# COMPACT_ATOMS: atom_id res chain seq x y z
N MET A 1 10.87 10.43 6.33
CA MET A 1 10.92 8.96 6.24
C MET A 1 10.72 8.62 4.78
N GLU A 2 11.48 7.70 4.21
CA GLU A 2 11.33 7.30 2.81
C GLU A 2 10.56 5.98 2.74
N PRO A 3 9.72 5.74 1.72
CA PRO A 3 9.05 4.46 1.56
C PRO A 3 10.03 3.30 1.48
N VAL A 4 9.80 2.25 2.27
CA VAL A 4 10.66 1.07 2.31
C VAL A 4 9.95 -0.15 1.72
N LYS A 5 10.72 -1.01 1.07
CA LYS A 5 10.22 -2.29 0.58
C LYS A 5 10.23 -3.31 1.71
N ASP A 6 9.07 -3.59 2.29
CA ASP A 6 8.89 -4.57 3.36
C ASP A 6 7.77 -5.56 3.02
N ALA A 7 8.14 -6.61 2.26
CA ALA A 7 7.20 -7.64 1.83
C ALA A 7 6.51 -8.36 3.00
N LYS A 8 7.14 -8.45 4.18
CA LYS A 8 6.52 -9.11 5.34
C LYS A 8 5.39 -8.26 5.89
N LYS A 9 5.59 -6.95 6.02
CA LYS A 9 4.54 -6.02 6.45
C LYS A 9 3.42 -5.92 5.42
N VAL A 10 3.73 -5.84 4.13
CA VAL A 10 2.72 -5.85 3.06
C VAL A 10 1.88 -7.13 3.12
N LYS A 11 2.49 -8.32 3.17
CA LYS A 11 1.73 -9.58 3.29
C LYS A 11 0.85 -9.63 4.54
N LYS A 12 1.35 -9.11 5.66
CA LYS A 12 0.57 -9.01 6.91
C LYS A 12 -0.63 -8.08 6.76
N MET A 13 -0.46 -6.92 6.13
CA MET A 13 -1.54 -5.99 5.83
C MET A 13 -2.61 -6.63 4.93
N PHE A 14 -2.20 -7.36 3.88
CA PHE A 14 -3.12 -8.13 3.03
C PHE A 14 -3.88 -9.19 3.82
N ALA A 15 -3.19 -9.98 4.64
CA ALA A 15 -3.82 -11.01 5.48
C ALA A 15 -4.85 -10.41 6.46
N GLN A 16 -4.56 -9.22 7.00
CA GLN A 16 -5.43 -8.50 7.94
C GLN A 16 -6.57 -7.72 7.25
N GLY A 17 -6.59 -7.65 5.92
CA GLY A 17 -7.61 -6.89 5.21
C GLY A 17 -7.51 -5.38 5.43
N GLN A 18 -6.32 -4.85 5.70
CA GLN A 18 -6.10 -3.43 6.02
C GLN A 18 -4.98 -2.86 5.16
N PRO A 19 -5.11 -1.66 4.57
CA PRO A 19 -4.05 -1.03 3.77
C PRO A 19 -2.94 -0.39 4.62
N PHE A 20 -2.94 -0.66 5.93
CA PHE A 20 -2.01 -0.12 6.89
C PHE A 20 -1.76 -1.11 8.02
N ILE A 21 -0.66 -0.90 8.75
CA ILE A 21 -0.36 -1.59 10.00
C ILE A 21 0.15 -0.59 11.02
N VAL A 22 -0.29 -0.74 12.27
CA VAL A 22 0.22 0.05 13.39
C VAL A 22 1.30 -0.76 14.09
N ASP A 23 2.48 -0.19 14.22
CA ASP A 23 3.54 -0.73 15.04
C ASP A 23 3.26 -0.35 16.50
N ILE A 24 2.85 -1.34 17.30
CA ILE A 24 2.43 -1.15 18.69
C ILE A 24 3.53 -0.50 19.55
N PRO A 25 4.82 -0.88 19.43
CA PRO A 25 5.88 -0.27 20.22
C PRO A 25 6.09 1.23 19.96
N SER A 26 6.05 1.65 18.69
CA SER A 26 6.29 3.06 18.32
C SER A 26 5.02 3.89 18.16
N GLY A 27 3.85 3.25 18.08
CA GLY A 27 2.59 3.88 17.69
C GLY A 27 2.55 4.30 16.22
N TYR A 28 3.58 4.00 15.43
CA TYR A 28 3.68 4.46 14.06
C TYR A 28 2.75 3.67 13.14
N LYS A 29 1.99 4.38 12.30
CA LYS A 29 1.11 3.78 11.30
C LYS A 29 1.81 3.74 9.95
N TYR A 30 2.23 2.55 9.54
CA TYR A 30 2.74 2.32 8.19
C TYR A 30 1.58 2.16 7.23
N SER A 31 1.61 2.86 6.10
CA SER A 31 0.58 2.77 5.04
C SER A 31 1.18 2.29 3.73
N MET A 32 0.40 1.57 2.92
CA MET A 32 0.86 1.14 1.60
C MET A 32 1.03 2.33 0.64
N VAL A 33 2.10 2.29 -0.15
CA VAL A 33 2.33 3.18 -1.29
C VAL A 33 2.91 2.38 -2.46
N ALA A 34 2.72 2.88 -3.67
CA ALA A 34 3.28 2.26 -4.88
C ALA A 34 3.86 3.33 -5.80
N PHE A 35 4.81 2.95 -6.67
CA PHE A 35 5.32 3.85 -7.69
C PHE A 35 4.32 3.99 -8.83
N CYS A 36 4.01 5.23 -9.21
CA CYS A 36 3.20 5.51 -10.37
C CYS A 36 3.96 5.13 -11.66
N PRO A 37 3.36 4.31 -12.55
CA PRO A 37 4.01 3.91 -13.80
C PRO A 37 4.22 5.07 -14.79
N LYS A 38 3.51 6.19 -14.61
CA LYS A 38 3.58 7.36 -15.53
C LYS A 38 4.68 8.34 -15.17
N ASP A 39 4.85 8.62 -13.88
CA ASP A 39 5.74 9.70 -13.41
C ASP A 39 6.76 9.27 -12.35
N GLY A 40 6.68 8.01 -11.87
CA GLY A 40 7.59 7.48 -10.85
C GLY A 40 7.37 8.07 -9.45
N SER A 41 6.33 8.87 -9.22
CA SER A 41 5.98 9.41 -7.90
C SER A 41 5.33 8.34 -7.04
N TYR A 42 5.35 8.55 -5.72
CA TYR A 42 4.61 7.69 -4.81
C TYR A 42 3.11 8.00 -4.85
N ALA A 43 2.32 6.97 -5.11
CA ALA A 43 0.87 6.98 -5.05
C ALA A 43 0.39 6.36 -3.73
N SER A 44 -0.70 6.91 -3.20
CA SER A 44 -1.33 6.43 -1.96
C SER A 44 -2.53 5.54 -2.29
N VAL A 45 -2.95 4.72 -1.33
CA VAL A 45 -4.15 3.88 -1.49
C VAL A 45 -5.40 4.74 -1.67
N ALA A 46 -6.12 4.51 -2.76
CA ALA A 46 -7.40 5.14 -3.05
C ALA A 46 -8.57 4.21 -2.73
N GLN A 47 -8.44 2.94 -3.12
CA GLN A 47 -9.48 1.94 -2.92
C GLN A 47 -8.89 0.58 -2.53
N ILE A 48 -9.65 -0.16 -1.73
CA ILE A 48 -9.35 -1.55 -1.40
C ILE A 48 -10.54 -2.43 -1.71
N GLU A 49 -10.27 -3.66 -2.10
CA GLU A 49 -11.26 -4.73 -2.14
C GLU A 49 -10.82 -5.87 -1.21
N LYS A 50 -11.81 -6.52 -0.59
CA LYS A 50 -11.58 -7.61 0.34
C LYS A 50 -12.24 -8.88 -0.18
N SER A 51 -11.56 -10.00 0.00
CA SER A 51 -12.14 -11.33 -0.12
C SER A 51 -12.18 -11.96 1.27
N GLY A 52 -13.36 -11.96 1.87
CA GLY A 52 -13.53 -12.32 3.28
C GLY A 52 -12.80 -11.34 4.20
N GLN A 53 -11.81 -11.82 4.94
CA GLN A 53 -11.06 -11.01 5.91
C GLN A 53 -9.75 -10.44 5.34
N SER A 54 -9.35 -10.84 4.13
CA SER A 54 -8.08 -10.44 3.52
C SER A 54 -8.30 -9.46 2.37
N LEU A 55 -7.31 -8.62 2.08
CA LEU A 55 -7.30 -7.79 0.88
C LEU A 55 -7.15 -8.70 -0.34
N SER A 56 -8.01 -8.51 -1.33
CA SER A 56 -7.87 -9.12 -2.66
C SER A 56 -7.26 -8.15 -3.66
N ARG A 57 -7.54 -6.85 -3.50
CA ARG A 57 -7.14 -5.79 -4.43
C ARG A 57 -6.83 -4.51 -3.69
N VAL A 58 -5.83 -3.77 -4.17
CA VAL A 58 -5.48 -2.43 -3.68
C VAL A 58 -5.21 -1.55 -4.89
N VAL A 59 -6.00 -0.48 -5.01
CA VAL A 59 -5.86 0.53 -6.05
C VAL A 59 -5.17 1.75 -5.44
N PHE A 60 -4.15 2.23 -6.13
CA PHE A 60 -3.39 3.41 -5.77
C PHE A 60 -3.77 4.56 -6.69
N GLN A 61 -3.80 5.77 -6.15
CA GLN A 61 -3.97 7.00 -6.94
C GLN A 61 -2.73 7.87 -6.82
N CYS A 62 -2.17 8.23 -7.98
CA CYS A 62 -1.08 9.20 -8.02
C CYS A 62 -1.63 10.61 -7.85
N SER A 63 -1.11 11.38 -6.90
CA SER A 63 -1.50 12.78 -6.71
C SER A 63 -0.98 13.71 -7.82
N SER A 64 0.09 13.30 -8.52
CA SER A 64 0.73 14.10 -9.57
C SER A 64 -0.01 14.02 -10.91
N CYS A 65 -0.38 12.81 -11.37
CA CYS A 65 -1.07 12.61 -12.65
C CYS A 65 -2.53 12.15 -12.52
N SER A 66 -3.04 12.01 -11.29
CA SER A 66 -4.41 11.57 -10.98
C SER A 66 -4.79 10.18 -11.49
N ASP A 67 -3.81 9.40 -11.97
CA ASP A 67 -4.02 8.05 -12.50
C ASP A 67 -4.26 7.06 -11.37
N GLU A 68 -5.21 6.16 -11.59
CA GLU A 68 -5.50 5.04 -10.70
C GLU A 68 -4.95 3.75 -11.29
N PHE A 69 -4.22 2.99 -10.47
CA PHE A 69 -3.54 1.79 -10.93
C PHE A 69 -3.38 0.77 -9.82
N GLU A 70 -3.05 -0.45 -10.24
CA GLU A 70 -2.79 -1.57 -9.35
C GLU A 70 -1.39 -2.09 -9.59
N VAL A 71 -0.82 -2.66 -8.55
CA VAL A 71 0.48 -3.31 -8.60
C VAL A 71 0.42 -4.63 -7.86
N SER A 72 1.35 -5.52 -8.18
CA SER A 72 1.50 -6.77 -7.42
C SER A 72 1.94 -6.48 -5.98
N GLN A 73 1.70 -7.42 -5.06
CA GLN A 73 2.12 -7.25 -3.65
C GLN A 73 3.62 -7.01 -3.51
N ASP A 74 4.44 -7.57 -4.41
CA ASP A 74 5.89 -7.45 -4.39
C ASP A 74 6.39 -6.07 -4.87
N GLU A 75 5.51 -5.24 -5.42
CA GLU A 75 5.78 -3.87 -5.87
C GLU A 75 5.26 -2.81 -4.88
N ILE A 76 4.57 -3.24 -3.83
CA ILE A 76 4.06 -2.34 -2.79
C ILE A 76 5.17 -2.02 -1.79
N HIS A 77 5.29 -0.74 -1.48
CA HIS A 77 6.14 -0.19 -0.43
C HIS A 77 5.27 0.23 0.77
N ILE A 78 5.92 0.49 1.89
CA ILE A 78 5.29 1.07 3.07
C ILE A 78 5.94 2.41 3.40
N PHE A 79 5.12 3.39 3.76
CA PHE A 79 5.54 4.67 4.31
C PHE A 79 5.22 4.72 5.78
#